data_AF-A0A1H7L3H3-F1
#
_entry.id   AF-A0A1H7L3H3-F1
#
_cell.length_a   1.000
_cell.length_b   1.000
_cell.length_c   1.000
_cell.angle_alpha   90.00
_cell.angle_beta   90.00
_cell.angle_gamma   90.00
#
_symmetry.space_group_name_H-M   'P 1'
#
loop_
_entity.id
_entity.type
_entity.pdbx_description
1 polymer ?
#
loop_
_entity_poly.entity_id
_entity_poly.type
_entity_poly.pdbx_seq_one_letter_code
_entity_poly.pdbx_strand_id
1 'polypeptide(L)'
;MEFILIIALLLALAFGYSIIVASAKPVVGSDYYKVSRDGRVLLAAGSKVSALKPTLYPEGLKVKLRGGTRVGEFFVHELVAETYLPNPNKYPVVRHKDGNVRNNKVENLQWAKAEETEVPAA
;
A
#
# COMPACT_ATOMS: atom_id res chain seq x y z
N MET A 1 4.28 30.98 28.00
CA MET A 1 5.32 29.95 27.79
C MET A 1 4.72 28.56 27.59
N GLU A 2 3.65 28.20 28.31
CA GLU A 2 3.00 26.86 28.20
C GLU A 2 2.41 26.56 26.81
N PHE A 3 1.76 27.53 26.15
CA PHE A 3 1.21 27.34 24.79
C PHE A 3 2.27 27.01 23.73
N ILE A 4 3.48 27.57 23.85
CA ILE A 4 4.58 27.30 22.90
C ILE A 4 5.08 25.86 23.06
N LEU A 5 5.16 25.35 24.30
CA LEU A 5 5.54 23.97 24.58
C LEU A 5 4.50 22.96 24.06
N ILE A 6 3.21 23.28 24.19
CA ILE A 6 2.11 22.45 23.66
C ILE A 6 2.16 22.40 22.12
N ILE A 7 2.36 23.54 21.46
CA ILE A 7 2.49 23.60 19.99
C ILE A 7 3.72 22.83 19.52
N ALA A 8 4.87 23.00 20.19
CA ALA A 8 6.09 22.27 19.85
C ALA A 8 5.92 20.75 20.03
N LEU A 9 5.23 20.30 21.08
CA LEU A 9 4.90 18.88 21.29
C LEU A 9 3.98 18.34 20.19
N LEU A 10 2.93 19.07 19.81
CA LEU A 10 2.03 18.68 18.72
C LEU A 10 2.78 18.58 17.38
N LEU A 11 3.66 19.54 17.09
CA LEU A 11 4.50 19.51 15.88
C LEU A 11 5.48 18.33 15.89
N ALA A 12 6.10 18.04 17.04
CA ALA A 12 7.01 16.90 17.19
C ALA A 12 6.29 15.56 17.02
N LEU A 13 5.08 15.41 17.58
CA LEU A 13 4.24 14.22 17.39
C LEU A 13 3.78 14.07 15.95
N ALA A 14 3.37 15.16 15.29
CA ALA A 14 3.01 15.15 13.88
C ALA A 14 4.19 14.80 12.97
N PHE A 15 5.39 15.33 13.27
CA PHE A 15 6.61 15.02 12.55
C PHE A 15 7.06 13.58 12.76
N GLY A 16 7.01 13.09 14.00
CA GLY A 16 7.28 11.68 14.33
C GLY A 16 6.33 10.72 13.63
N TYR A 17 5.03 11.03 13.62
CA TYR A 17 4.02 10.28 12.88
C TYR A 17 4.32 10.26 11.38
N SER A 18 4.70 11.41 10.79
CA SER A 18 5.08 11.52 9.38
C SER A 18 6.28 10.64 9.02
N ILE A 19 7.32 10.62 9.85
CA ILE A 19 8.50 9.76 9.64
C ILE A 19 8.12 8.27 9.70
N ILE A 20 7.28 7.87 10.65
CA ILE A 20 6.86 6.47 10.81
C ILE A 20 6.00 6.01 9.62
N VAL A 21 5.11 6.86 9.13
CA VAL A 21 4.22 6.54 7.99
C VAL A 21 4.99 6.49 6.66
N ALA A 22 6.07 7.24 6.51
CA ALA A 22 6.85 7.31 5.27
C ALA A 22 7.69 6.05 4.94
N SER A 23 7.61 4.99 5.76
CA SER A 23 8.43 3.78 5.57
C SER A 23 7.88 2.88 4.45
N ALA A 24 8.27 3.17 3.20
CA ALA A 24 8.02 2.33 2.04
C ALA A 24 8.97 1.12 2.05
N LYS A 25 8.41 -0.08 1.89
CA LYS A 25 9.14 -1.35 1.86
C LYS A 25 9.40 -1.81 0.41
N PRO A 26 10.49 -2.55 0.13
CA PRO A 26 10.74 -3.07 -1.22
C PRO A 26 9.64 -4.04 -1.65
N VAL A 27 9.26 -3.97 -2.92
CA VAL A 27 8.33 -4.93 -3.54
C VAL A 27 9.06 -6.26 -3.74
N VAL A 28 8.45 -7.35 -3.31
CA VAL A 28 9.04 -8.70 -3.45
C VAL A 28 9.27 -9.03 -4.93
N GLY A 29 10.52 -9.35 -5.27
CA GLY A 29 10.95 -9.67 -6.64
C GLY A 29 11.28 -8.47 -7.52
N SER A 30 11.37 -7.26 -6.94
CA SER A 30 11.89 -6.08 -7.63
C SER A 30 13.01 -5.40 -6.86
N ASP A 31 14.06 -5.02 -7.57
CA ASP A 31 15.19 -4.26 -7.04
C ASP A 31 14.92 -2.74 -7.01
N TYR A 32 13.90 -2.31 -7.75
CA TYR A 32 13.70 -0.89 -8.07
C TYR A 32 12.42 -0.30 -7.48
N TYR A 33 11.46 -1.13 -7.09
CA TYR A 33 10.17 -0.65 -6.61
C TYR A 33 9.99 -0.83 -5.11
N LYS A 34 9.34 0.16 -4.50
CA LYS A 34 8.90 0.14 -3.11
C LYS A 34 7.41 0.40 -3.06
N VAL A 35 6.73 -0.13 -2.06
CA VAL A 35 5.32 0.16 -1.79
C VAL A 35 5.18 0.75 -0.40
N SER A 36 4.31 1.73 -0.25
CA SER A 36 4.02 2.42 1.00
C SER A 36 2.74 1.88 1.64
N ARG A 37 2.58 2.09 2.95
CA ARG A 37 1.41 1.64 3.72
C ARG A 37 0.08 2.26 3.26
N ASP A 38 0.15 3.42 2.61
CA ASP A 38 -1.00 4.14 2.06
C ASP A 38 -1.37 3.72 0.62
N GLY A 39 -0.65 2.75 0.06
CA GLY A 39 -0.93 2.24 -1.29
C GLY A 39 -0.24 3.00 -2.42
N ARG A 40 0.79 3.79 -2.12
CA ARG A 40 1.66 4.37 -3.16
C ARG A 40 2.75 3.38 -3.58
N VAL A 41 2.89 3.16 -4.87
CA VAL A 41 4.02 2.43 -5.46
C VAL A 41 5.05 3.45 -5.94
N LEU A 42 6.31 3.28 -5.51
CA LEU A 42 7.41 4.19 -5.74
C LEU A 42 8.51 3.48 -6.54
N LEU A 43 8.99 4.12 -7.60
CA LEU A 43 10.24 3.77 -8.27
C LEU A 43 11.40 4.43 -7.51
N ALA A 44 12.32 3.62 -7.01
CA ALA A 44 13.50 3.98 -6.23
C ALA A 44 14.78 3.36 -6.82
N ALA A 45 14.93 3.41 -8.15
CA ALA A 45 16.09 2.86 -8.87
C ALA A 45 17.35 3.75 -8.85
N GLY A 46 17.24 5.01 -8.44
CA GLY A 46 18.37 5.97 -8.43
C GLY A 46 18.18 7.06 -7.40
N SER A 47 18.87 8.19 -7.56
CA SER A 47 18.88 9.30 -6.60
C SER A 47 17.51 9.95 -6.35
N LYS A 48 16.55 9.76 -7.27
CA LYS A 48 15.20 10.29 -7.18
C LYS A 48 14.20 9.16 -6.99
N VAL A 49 13.34 9.32 -5.98
CA VAL A 49 12.16 8.47 -5.77
C VAL A 49 10.97 9.11 -6.48
N SER A 50 10.26 8.34 -7.30
CA SER A 50 9.09 8.81 -8.04
C SER A 50 7.89 7.90 -7.81
N ALA A 51 6.74 8.46 -7.48
CA ALA A 51 5.50 7.69 -7.40
C ALA A 51 5.04 7.30 -8.82
N LEU A 52 4.68 6.02 -9.01
CA LEU A 52 4.05 5.57 -10.24
C LEU A 52 2.61 6.07 -10.28
N LYS A 53 2.15 6.40 -11.49
CA LYS A 53 0.74 6.70 -11.74
C LYS A 53 0.02 5.38 -12.03
N PRO A 54 -0.88 4.92 -11.15
CA PRO A 54 -1.67 3.72 -11.42
C PRO A 54 -2.76 4.00 -12.44
N THR A 55 -3.10 2.98 -13.21
CA THR A 55 -4.26 2.95 -14.10
C THR A 55 -5.44 2.33 -13.35
N LEU A 56 -6.62 2.92 -13.49
CA LEU A 56 -7.85 2.40 -12.88
C LEU A 56 -8.50 1.35 -13.76
N TYR A 57 -8.79 0.20 -13.16
CA TYR A 57 -9.62 -0.87 -13.71
C TYR A 57 -10.85 -1.11 -12.81
N PRO A 58 -11.90 -1.77 -13.31
CA PRO A 58 -13.08 -2.14 -12.52
C PRO A 58 -12.72 -2.90 -11.23
N GLU A 59 -11.75 -3.80 -11.33
CA GLU A 59 -11.28 -4.62 -10.22
C GLU A 59 -10.19 -3.95 -9.35
N GLY A 60 -9.64 -2.81 -9.81
CA GLY A 60 -8.82 -1.92 -8.99
C GLY A 60 -7.66 -1.23 -9.69
N LEU A 61 -6.79 -0.61 -8.90
CA LEU A 61 -5.65 0.15 -9.41
C LEU A 61 -4.51 -0.79 -9.80
N LYS A 62 -4.01 -0.67 -11.04
CA LYS A 62 -2.84 -1.41 -11.53
C LYS A 62 -1.65 -0.50 -11.77
N VAL A 63 -0.44 -1.04 -11.58
CA VAL A 63 0.83 -0.40 -11.94
C VAL A 63 1.66 -1.34 -12.79
N LYS A 64 2.49 -0.76 -13.67
CA LYS A 64 3.44 -1.51 -14.47
C LYS A 64 4.82 -1.49 -13.80
N LEU A 65 5.31 -2.65 -13.42
CA LEU A 65 6.66 -2.83 -12.89
C LEU A 65 7.60 -3.26 -14.02
N ARG A 66 8.80 -2.67 -14.07
CA ARG A 66 9.87 -2.96 -15.03
C ARG A 66 11.19 -3.21 -14.30
N GLY A 67 11.84 -4.33 -14.60
CA GLY A 67 13.15 -4.69 -14.03
C GLY A 67 13.07 -5.57 -12.78
N GLY A 68 14.13 -6.35 -12.55
CA GLY A 68 14.17 -7.44 -11.58
C GLY A 68 13.54 -8.73 -12.12
N THR A 69 13.15 -9.64 -11.21
CA THR A 69 12.47 -10.90 -11.56
C THR A 69 10.96 -10.74 -11.76
N ARG A 70 10.38 -9.63 -11.28
CA ARG A 70 8.93 -9.34 -11.34
C ARG A 70 8.64 -8.19 -12.29
N VAL A 71 8.22 -8.53 -13.51
CA VAL A 71 7.92 -7.58 -14.59
C VAL A 71 6.51 -7.85 -15.13
N GLY A 72 5.73 -6.78 -15.34
CA GLY A 72 4.34 -6.90 -15.76
C GLY A 72 3.42 -5.85 -15.16
N GLU A 73 2.12 -6.09 -15.26
CA GLU A 73 1.08 -5.29 -14.60
C GLU A 73 0.60 -6.01 -13.34
N PHE A 74 0.54 -5.27 -12.24
CA PHE A 74 0.18 -5.80 -10.93
C PHE A 74 -0.82 -4.89 -10.24
N PHE A 75 -1.69 -5.48 -9.43
CA PHE A 75 -2.61 -4.72 -8.61
C PHE A 75 -1.89 -4.06 -7.44
N VAL A 76 -2.20 -2.78 -7.21
CA VAL A 76 -1.65 -2.02 -6.09
C VAL A 76 -2.04 -2.66 -4.76
N HIS A 77 -3.30 -3.09 -4.61
CA HIS A 77 -3.76 -3.71 -3.37
C HIS A 77 -3.03 -5.03 -3.07
N GLU A 78 -2.75 -5.85 -4.08
CA GLU A 78 -1.96 -7.09 -3.91
C GLU A 78 -0.54 -6.78 -3.47
N LEU A 79 0.14 -5.84 -4.16
CA LEU A 79 1.51 -5.44 -3.80
C LEU A 79 1.60 -4.93 -2.35
N VAL A 80 0.62 -4.16 -1.91
CA VAL A 80 0.54 -3.65 -0.54
C VAL A 80 0.33 -4.80 0.46
N ALA A 81 -0.64 -5.68 0.19
CA ALA A 81 -0.96 -6.79 1.07
C ALA A 81 0.20 -7.78 1.18
N GLU A 82 0.83 -8.18 0.08
CA GLU A 82 2.02 -9.05 0.09
C GLU A 82 3.16 -8.47 0.94
N THR A 83 3.29 -7.15 0.97
CA THR A 83 4.42 -6.47 1.63
C THR A 83 4.17 -6.19 3.12
N TYR A 84 2.92 -5.94 3.51
CA TYR A 84 2.58 -5.47 4.85
C TYR A 84 1.65 -6.38 5.64
N LEU A 85 0.87 -7.25 4.99
CA LEU A 85 -0.09 -8.14 5.65
C LEU A 85 0.45 -9.58 5.64
N PRO A 86 0.68 -10.20 6.81
CA PRO A 86 1.03 -11.60 6.86
C PRO A 86 -0.11 -12.46 6.29
N ASN A 87 0.23 -13.47 5.51
CA ASN A 87 -0.75 -14.41 4.94
C ASN A 87 -0.53 -15.83 5.48
N PRO A 88 -0.79 -16.09 6.78
CA PRO A 88 -0.54 -17.40 7.39
C PRO A 88 -1.41 -18.50 6.76
N ASN A 89 -2.62 -18.15 6.31
CA ASN A 89 -3.58 -19.08 5.73
C ASN A 89 -3.38 -19.27 4.21
N LYS A 90 -2.39 -18.61 3.61
CA LYS A 90 -2.09 -18.65 2.15
C LYS A 90 -3.32 -18.40 1.28
N TYR A 91 -4.14 -17.44 1.67
CA TYR A 91 -5.31 -17.04 0.90
C TYR A 91 -4.89 -16.41 -0.42
N PRO A 92 -5.57 -16.74 -1.54
CA PRO A 92 -5.13 -16.34 -2.87
C PRO A 92 -5.54 -14.91 -3.26
N VAL A 93 -6.56 -14.33 -2.61
CA VAL A 93 -7.17 -13.07 -3.04
C VAL A 93 -7.06 -12.02 -1.93
N VAL A 94 -6.92 -10.76 -2.33
CA VAL A 94 -6.98 -9.59 -1.45
C VAL A 94 -8.23 -8.79 -1.76
N ARG A 95 -8.95 -8.33 -0.73
CA ARG A 95 -10.17 -7.54 -0.85
C ARG A 95 -10.07 -6.22 -0.08
N HIS A 96 -10.83 -5.23 -0.53
CA HIS A 96 -11.04 -3.95 0.14
C HIS A 96 -12.24 -4.06 1.08
N LYS A 97 -12.03 -3.78 2.38
CA LYS A 97 -13.06 -3.86 3.41
C LYS A 97 -14.22 -2.88 3.20
N ASP A 98 -13.92 -1.73 2.60
CA ASP A 98 -14.90 -0.68 2.29
C ASP A 98 -15.51 -0.80 0.88
N GLY A 99 -15.13 -1.83 0.11
CA GLY A 99 -15.53 -2.00 -1.30
C GLY A 99 -14.95 -0.96 -2.26
N ASN A 100 -14.12 -0.02 -1.79
CA ASN A 100 -13.55 1.03 -2.62
C ASN A 100 -12.17 0.63 -3.15
N VAL A 101 -12.14 0.24 -4.43
CA VAL A 101 -10.94 -0.23 -5.13
C VAL A 101 -9.81 0.81 -5.26
N ARG A 102 -10.07 2.08 -4.91
CA ARG A 102 -9.05 3.15 -4.84
C ARG A 102 -8.38 3.25 -3.48
N ASN A 103 -9.01 2.75 -2.41
CA ASN A 103 -8.51 2.86 -1.06
C ASN A 103 -7.54 1.71 -0.74
N ASN A 104 -6.33 1.78 -1.28
CA ASN A 104 -5.30 0.73 -1.12
C ASN A 104 -4.47 0.85 0.16
N LYS A 105 -5.02 1.45 1.22
CA LYS A 105 -4.33 1.51 2.52
C LYS A 105 -4.29 0.12 3.14
N VAL A 106 -3.18 -0.24 3.77
CA VAL A 106 -3.00 -1.55 4.44
C VAL A 106 -4.16 -1.88 5.40
N GLU A 107 -4.65 -0.88 6.15
CA GLU A 107 -5.77 -1.05 7.09
C GLU A 107 -7.09 -1.44 6.41
N ASN A 108 -7.28 -1.04 5.17
CA ASN A 108 -8.46 -1.30 4.36
C ASN A 108 -8.38 -2.61 3.55
N LEU A 109 -7.23 -3.29 3.58
CA LEU A 109 -7.02 -4.53 2.83
C LEU A 109 -7.10 -5.75 3.75
N GLN A 110 -7.59 -6.86 3.20
CA GLN A 110 -7.57 -8.15 3.88
C GLN A 110 -7.41 -9.31 2.89
N TRP A 111 -6.80 -10.38 3.36
CA TRP A 111 -6.73 -11.64 2.63
C TRP A 111 -8.08 -12.39 2.72
N ALA A 112 -8.58 -12.91 1.61
CA ALA A 112 -9.85 -13.60 1.50
C ALA A 112 -9.75 -14.89 0.68
N LYS A 113 -10.68 -15.84 0.93
CA LYS A 113 -10.77 -17.07 0.13
C LYS A 113 -11.33 -16.78 -1.26
N ALA A 114 -11.01 -17.63 -2.23
CA ALA A 114 -11.48 -17.49 -3.62
C ALA A 114 -13.01 -17.49 -3.74
N GLU A 115 -13.71 -18.20 -2.84
CA GLU A 115 -15.17 -18.38 -2.87
C GLU A 115 -15.95 -17.43 -1.95
N GLU A 116 -15.29 -16.47 -1.31
CA GLU A 116 -15.98 -15.55 -0.41
C GLU A 116 -16.65 -14.43 -1.22
N THR A 117 -17.77 -14.77 -1.86
CA THR A 117 -18.74 -13.79 -2.35
C THR A 117 -19.38 -13.12 -1.13
N GLU A 118 -19.10 -11.83 -0.94
CA GLU A 118 -19.91 -10.98 -0.07
C GLU A 118 -21.30 -10.90 -0.69
N VAL A 119 -22.20 -11.80 -0.26
CA VAL A 119 -23.62 -11.63 -0.51
C VAL A 119 -24.01 -10.37 0.26
N PRO A 120 -24.51 -9.30 -0.40
CA PRO A 120 -24.99 -8.14 0.32
C PRO A 120 -26.13 -8.62 1.21
N ALA A 121 -26.02 -8.40 2.52
CA ALA A 121 -27.14 -8.61 3.42
C ALA A 121 -28.31 -7.74 2.92
N ALA A 122 -29.35 -8.41 2.44
CA ALA A 122 -30.60 -7.81 1.99
C ALA A 122 -31.39 -7.21 3.16
#